data_AF-A0A2S2PLY0-F1
#
_entry.id   AF-A0A2S2PLY0-F1
#
_cell.length_a   1.000
_cell.length_b   1.000
_cell.length_c   1.000
_cell.angle_alpha   90.00
_cell.angle_beta   90.00
_cell.angle_gamma   90.00
#
_symmetry.space_group_name_H-M   'P 1'
#
loop_
_entity.id
_entity.type
_entity.pdbx_description
1 polymer ?
#
loop_
_entity_poly.entity_id
_entity_poly.type
_entity_poly.pdbx_seq_one_letter_code
_entity_poly.pdbx_strand_id
1 'polypeptide(L)'
;MNNILKIYFYIFYIILFYSCHFSCLVVNVKDQDGGVIKEIINANITDDTITVELQLPDSTLITQHIDFTKEVQIVQVLLLGEEERGQKPYQILCFVNHVQANEFISPDAMSKLRQKNPGTIRVAEDNKGLFNITIDMKIKLKDSIYISQHVGSLCSEALDTTFTSKFDIDKWATVPGMYLGNLLQAVEYINYKAPNSNLKLCRDTGKVWSHCLCTMKVSIPWYPCALKFCKDHIGKKSTAVDSYRCGIQTCGKIMNFMYSVKHKQHCLTIE
;
A
#
# COMPACT_ATOMS: atom_id res chain seq x y z
N MET A 1 -22.14 -37.38 25.96
CA MET A 1 -22.66 -36.08 25.47
C MET A 1 -22.00 -34.87 26.13
N ASN A 2 -21.68 -34.87 27.43
CA ASN A 2 -21.10 -33.71 28.14
C ASN A 2 -19.64 -33.35 27.77
N ASN A 3 -18.79 -34.30 27.38
CA ASN A 3 -17.38 -33.99 27.08
C ASN A 3 -17.18 -33.32 25.72
N ILE A 4 -18.02 -33.63 24.73
CA ILE A 4 -17.96 -33.03 23.40
C ILE A 4 -18.37 -31.55 23.47
N LEU A 5 -19.42 -31.23 24.23
CA LEU A 5 -19.87 -29.85 24.43
C LEU A 5 -18.81 -28.99 25.15
N LYS A 6 -18.06 -29.56 26.11
CA LYS A 6 -16.95 -28.89 26.78
C LYS A 6 -15.75 -28.62 25.85
N ILE A 7 -15.46 -29.54 24.92
CA ILE A 7 -14.40 -29.35 23.92
C ILE A 7 -14.78 -28.22 22.95
N TYR A 8 -16.02 -28.18 22.46
CA TYR A 8 -16.48 -27.07 21.62
C TYR A 8 -16.46 -25.73 22.37
N PHE A 9 -16.81 -25.71 23.66
CA PHE A 9 -16.73 -24.50 24.48
C PHE A 9 -15.28 -24.03 24.67
N TYR A 10 -14.33 -24.95 24.90
CA TYR A 10 -12.89 -24.63 24.99
C TYR A 10 -12.30 -24.16 23.66
N ILE A 11 -12.67 -24.78 22.54
CA ILE A 11 -12.25 -24.36 21.20
C ILE A 11 -12.83 -22.97 20.89
N PHE A 12 -14.10 -22.73 21.21
CA PHE A 12 -14.74 -21.42 21.05
C PHE A 12 -14.08 -20.34 21.94
N TYR A 13 -13.71 -20.69 23.18
CA TYR A 13 -12.96 -19.79 24.06
C TYR A 13 -11.56 -19.50 23.52
N ILE A 14 -10.84 -20.51 23.01
CA ILE A 14 -9.52 -20.31 22.38
C ILE A 14 -9.66 -19.42 21.14
N ILE A 15 -10.68 -19.62 20.30
CA ILE A 15 -10.91 -18.78 19.10
C ILE A 15 -11.29 -17.34 19.48
N LEU A 16 -12.09 -17.14 20.55
CA LEU A 16 -12.40 -15.81 21.07
C LEU A 16 -11.19 -15.10 21.70
N PHE A 17 -10.27 -15.84 22.33
CA PHE A 17 -9.04 -15.28 22.89
C PHE A 17 -7.90 -15.11 21.88
N TYR A 18 -7.96 -15.74 20.71
CA TYR A 18 -7.02 -15.54 19.60
C TYR A 18 -7.33 -14.30 18.74
N SER A 19 -8.34 -13.53 19.13
CA SER A 19 -8.73 -12.33 18.41
C SER A 19 -7.85 -11.14 18.83
N CYS A 20 -6.95 -10.76 17.93
CA CYS A 20 -6.15 -9.52 17.93
C CYS A 20 -4.69 -9.65 18.44
N HIS A 21 -3.86 -10.40 17.71
CA HIS A 21 -2.40 -10.20 17.71
C HIS A 21 -1.95 -8.98 16.88
N PHE A 22 -2.89 -8.28 16.25
CA PHE A 22 -2.62 -7.14 15.39
C PHE A 22 -2.72 -5.84 16.19
N SER A 23 -1.64 -5.10 16.27
CA SER A 23 -1.71 -3.72 16.75
C SER A 23 -2.38 -2.86 15.68
N CYS A 24 -3.54 -2.30 16.02
CA CYS A 24 -4.33 -1.43 15.17
C CYS A 24 -4.27 0.01 15.69
N LEU A 25 -4.03 0.97 14.80
CA LEU A 25 -3.99 2.41 15.06
C LEU A 25 -4.97 3.11 14.13
N VAL A 26 -6.01 3.74 14.69
CA VAL A 26 -7.02 4.46 13.91
C VAL A 26 -6.80 5.96 14.04
N VAL A 27 -6.47 6.66 12.96
CA VAL A 27 -6.07 8.08 12.96
C VAL A 27 -7.06 8.91 12.17
N ASN A 28 -7.53 10.01 12.76
CA ASN A 28 -8.24 11.04 12.00
C ASN A 28 -7.19 11.92 11.33
N VAL A 29 -7.19 11.98 10.00
CA VAL A 29 -6.17 12.68 9.22
C VAL A 29 -6.85 13.75 8.36
N LYS A 30 -6.22 14.92 8.27
CA LYS A 30 -6.63 15.95 7.33
C LYS A 30 -6.06 15.62 5.95
N ASP A 31 -6.94 15.47 4.97
CA ASP A 31 -6.55 15.27 3.57
C ASP A 31 -6.13 16.59 2.90
N GLN A 32 -5.56 16.50 1.70
CA GLN A 32 -5.04 17.62 0.92
C GLN A 32 -6.10 18.67 0.59
N ASP A 33 -7.34 18.22 0.39
CA ASP A 33 -8.49 19.09 0.11
C ASP A 33 -9.13 19.68 1.38
N GLY A 34 -8.51 19.43 2.54
CA GLY A 34 -8.94 19.94 3.83
C GLY A 34 -10.05 19.13 4.51
N GLY A 35 -10.55 18.09 3.85
CA GLY A 35 -11.44 17.08 4.44
C GLY A 35 -10.77 16.29 5.56
N VAL A 36 -11.57 15.56 6.35
CA VAL A 36 -11.07 14.67 7.40
C VAL A 36 -11.46 13.24 7.04
N ILE A 37 -10.46 12.38 6.92
CA ILE A 37 -10.64 10.95 6.67
C ILE A 37 -10.11 10.14 7.85
N LYS A 38 -10.57 8.89 7.96
CA LYS A 38 -10.01 7.92 8.91
C LYS A 38 -9.02 7.04 8.18
N GLU A 39 -7.83 6.94 8.75
CA GLU A 39 -6.79 6.03 8.31
C GLU A 39 -6.57 4.96 9.38
N ILE A 40 -6.50 3.70 8.95
CA ILE A 40 -6.31 2.54 9.82
C ILE A 40 -4.96 1.94 9.50
N ILE A 41 -4.06 1.91 10.48
CA ILE A 41 -2.75 1.30 10.36
C ILE A 41 -2.69 0.04 11.22
N ASN A 42 -2.41 -1.08 10.57
CA ASN A 42 -2.21 -2.37 11.21
C ASN A 42 -0.74 -2.77 11.06
N ALA A 43 -0.13 -3.27 12.14
CA ALA A 43 1.20 -3.84 12.09
C ALA A 43 1.17 -5.30 12.56
N ASN A 44 1.86 -6.16 11.82
CA ASN A 44 2.07 -7.56 12.16
C ASN A 44 3.56 -7.80 12.29
N ILE A 45 4.00 -8.04 13.53
CA ILE A 45 5.41 -8.27 13.85
C ILE A 45 5.87 -9.64 13.35
N THR A 46 4.98 -10.63 13.37
CA THR A 46 5.31 -12.02 12.98
C THR A 46 5.60 -12.13 11.49
N ASP A 47 4.77 -11.49 10.66
CA ASP A 47 4.95 -11.51 9.21
C ASP A 47 5.84 -10.36 8.71
N ASP A 48 6.30 -9.50 9.62
CA ASP A 48 7.07 -8.27 9.32
C ASP A 48 6.36 -7.40 8.27
N THR A 49 5.08 -7.09 8.52
CA THR A 49 4.23 -6.31 7.61
C THR A 49 3.52 -5.14 8.28
N ILE A 50 3.22 -4.12 7.47
CA ILE A 50 2.35 -2.99 7.82
C ILE A 50 1.28 -2.84 6.74
N THR A 51 0.04 -2.60 7.16
CA THR A 51 -1.06 -2.24 6.27
C THR A 51 -1.62 -0.89 6.68
N VAL A 52 -1.79 0.00 5.70
CA VAL A 52 -2.47 1.29 5.84
C VAL A 52 -3.73 1.25 4.98
N GLU A 53 -4.88 1.51 5.57
CA GLU A 53 -6.20 1.50 4.90
C GLU A 53 -6.89 2.85 5.09
N LEU A 54 -7.45 3.39 4.02
CA LEU A 54 -8.24 4.62 4.06
C LEU A 54 -9.38 4.58 3.04
N GLN A 55 -10.47 5.25 3.40
CA GLN A 55 -11.62 5.46 2.53
C GLN A 55 -11.73 6.94 2.20
N LEU A 56 -11.69 7.26 0.91
CA LEU A 56 -11.85 8.62 0.39
C LEU A 56 -13.34 9.04 0.38
N PRO A 57 -13.65 10.35 0.28
CA PRO A 57 -15.03 10.84 0.27
C PRO A 57 -15.90 10.31 -0.89
N ASP A 58 -15.28 9.99 -2.03
CA ASP A 58 -15.89 9.35 -3.19
C ASP A 58 -16.13 7.83 -3.00
N SER A 59 -15.88 7.32 -1.79
CA SER A 59 -15.92 5.91 -1.42
C SER A 59 -14.85 5.02 -2.06
N THR A 60 -13.83 5.60 -2.71
CA THR A 60 -12.64 4.86 -3.12
C THR A 60 -11.93 4.30 -1.89
N LEU A 61 -11.65 3.00 -1.89
CA LEU A 61 -10.88 2.34 -0.83
C LEU A 61 -9.45 2.14 -1.28
N ILE A 62 -8.50 2.54 -0.44
CA ILE A 62 -7.07 2.41 -0.69
C ILE A 62 -6.46 1.57 0.42
N THR A 63 -5.79 0.50 0.03
CA THR A 63 -5.04 -0.39 0.93
C THR A 63 -3.59 -0.41 0.48
N GLN A 64 -2.71 0.15 1.29
CA GLN A 64 -1.26 0.06 1.13
C GLN A 64 -0.72 -1.00 2.07
N HIS A 65 -0.24 -2.11 1.53
CA HIS A 65 0.40 -3.18 2.28
C HIS A 65 1.91 -3.17 2.01
N ILE A 66 2.71 -3.33 3.07
CA ILE A 66 4.16 -3.31 3.02
C ILE A 66 4.68 -4.61 3.62
N ASP A 67 5.43 -5.35 2.81
CA ASP A 67 6.16 -6.55 3.18
C ASP A 67 7.64 -6.17 3.31
N PHE A 68 8.11 -6.03 4.55
CA PHE A 68 9.49 -5.64 4.84
C PHE A 68 10.48 -6.77 4.53
N THR A 69 10.03 -8.03 4.56
CA THR A 69 10.90 -9.19 4.28
C THR A 69 11.38 -9.22 2.83
N LYS A 70 10.58 -8.68 1.91
CA LYS A 70 10.85 -8.60 0.47
C LYS A 70 11.02 -7.18 -0.06
N GLU A 71 10.90 -6.18 0.80
CA GLU A 71 10.88 -4.77 0.41
C GLU A 71 9.84 -4.49 -0.69
N VAL A 72 8.63 -5.05 -0.52
CA VAL A 72 7.51 -4.93 -1.47
C VAL A 72 6.41 -4.05 -0.88
N GLN A 73 5.95 -3.07 -1.65
CA GLN A 73 4.74 -2.31 -1.41
C GLN A 73 3.65 -2.74 -2.40
N ILE A 74 2.47 -3.09 -1.90
CA ILE A 74 1.27 -3.38 -2.68
C ILE A 74 0.27 -2.25 -2.40
N VAL A 75 -0.11 -1.50 -3.42
CA VAL A 75 -1.18 -0.50 -3.34
C VAL A 75 -2.39 -1.02 -4.09
N GLN A 76 -3.39 -1.48 -3.35
CA GLN A 76 -4.69 -1.85 -3.88
C GLN A 76 -5.61 -0.62 -3.84
N VAL A 77 -6.29 -0.36 -4.95
CA VAL A 77 -7.30 0.69 -5.09
C VAL A 77 -8.58 0.06 -5.57
N LEU A 78 -9.64 0.12 -4.77
CA LEU A 78 -10.99 -0.27 -5.15
C LEU A 78 -11.77 1.00 -5.51
N LEU A 79 -12.11 1.12 -6.78
CA LEU A 79 -12.90 2.20 -7.36
C LEU A 79 -14.33 1.72 -7.58
N LEU A 80 -15.30 2.55 -7.24
CA LEU A 80 -16.68 2.35 -7.67
C LEU A 80 -16.84 2.87 -9.10
N GLY A 81 -17.54 2.11 -9.94
CA GLY A 81 -17.88 2.56 -11.28
C GLY A 81 -19.26 3.20 -11.32
N GLU A 82 -19.47 4.03 -12.34
CA GLU A 82 -20.72 4.71 -12.60
C GLU A 82 -21.58 3.88 -13.57
N GLU A 83 -22.66 3.29 -13.06
CA GLU A 83 -23.60 2.49 -13.86
C GLU A 83 -24.19 3.31 -15.03
N GLU A 84 -24.48 4.59 -14.81
CA GLU A 84 -25.00 5.53 -15.83
C GLU A 84 -24.04 5.74 -17.01
N ARG A 85 -22.75 5.44 -16.82
CA ARG A 85 -21.71 5.49 -17.86
C ARG A 85 -21.42 4.13 -18.48
N GLY A 86 -22.20 3.10 -18.13
CA GLY A 86 -21.98 1.72 -18.57
C GLY A 86 -20.71 1.09 -18.00
N GLN A 87 -20.22 1.61 -16.87
CA GLN A 87 -19.03 1.07 -16.22
C GLN A 87 -19.37 -0.18 -15.41
N LYS A 88 -18.36 -0.99 -15.09
CA LYS A 88 -18.53 -2.09 -14.12
C LYS A 88 -18.87 -1.50 -12.76
N PRO A 89 -19.62 -2.22 -11.89
CA PRO A 89 -19.99 -1.70 -10.56
C PRO A 89 -18.78 -1.27 -9.73
N TYR A 90 -17.66 -1.97 -9.87
CA TYR A 90 -16.39 -1.60 -9.27
C TYR A 90 -15.21 -2.14 -10.11
N GLN A 91 -14.02 -1.59 -9.86
CA GLN A 91 -12.74 -2.06 -10.38
C GLN A 91 -11.70 -2.06 -9.27
N ILE A 92 -10.90 -3.12 -9.21
CA ILE A 92 -9.73 -3.18 -8.33
C ILE A 92 -8.47 -3.03 -9.17
N LEU A 93 -7.61 -2.09 -8.79
CA LEU A 93 -6.27 -1.91 -9.34
C LEU A 93 -5.25 -2.29 -8.27
N CYS A 94 -4.20 -2.99 -8.65
CA CYS A 94 -3.08 -3.29 -7.78
C CYS A 94 -1.79 -2.78 -8.40
N PHE A 95 -1.05 -1.94 -7.67
CA PHE A 95 0.28 -1.48 -8.05
C PHE A 95 1.30 -2.02 -7.06
N VAL A 96 2.24 -2.83 -7.54
CA VAL A 96 3.26 -3.47 -6.72
C VAL A 96 4.61 -2.83 -7.06
N ASN A 97 5.24 -2.19 -6.08
CA ASN A 97 6.48 -1.42 -6.24
C ASN A 97 7.48 -1.76 -5.13
N HIS A 98 8.75 -1.47 -5.35
CA HIS A 98 9.78 -1.58 -4.31
C HIS A 98 9.60 -0.50 -3.24
N VAL A 99 9.72 -0.86 -1.96
CA VAL A 99 9.76 0.08 -0.84
C VAL A 99 11.18 0.24 -0.32
N GLN A 100 11.59 1.46 0.02
CA GLN A 100 12.91 1.67 0.62
C GLN A 100 12.88 1.42 2.12
N ALA A 101 13.94 0.83 2.66
CA ALA A 101 14.05 0.48 4.09
C ALA A 101 13.84 1.65 5.07
N ASN A 102 14.06 2.90 4.64
CA ASN A 102 13.92 4.10 5.47
C ASN A 102 12.63 4.90 5.19
N GLU A 103 11.67 4.30 4.48
CA GLU A 103 10.42 4.98 4.17
C GLU A 103 9.41 4.87 5.32
N PHE A 104 9.43 3.76 6.07
CA PHE A 104 8.54 3.48 7.18
C PHE A 104 9.33 3.10 8.44
N ILE A 105 8.75 3.35 9.62
CA ILE A 105 9.25 2.71 10.84
C ILE A 105 8.96 1.21 10.81
N SER A 106 9.76 0.41 11.51
CA SER A 106 9.58 -1.05 11.54
C SER A 106 8.22 -1.48 12.11
N PRO A 107 7.71 -2.66 11.74
CA PRO A 107 6.46 -3.19 12.31
C PRO A 107 6.49 -3.29 13.84
N ASP A 108 7.63 -3.65 14.44
CA ASP A 108 7.82 -3.64 15.91
C ASP A 108 7.58 -2.23 16.50
N ALA A 109 8.15 -1.19 15.90
CA ALA A 109 7.96 0.18 16.37
C ALA A 109 6.52 0.67 16.15
N MET A 110 5.94 0.37 14.97
CA MET A 110 4.56 0.68 14.64
C MET A 110 3.60 0.04 15.64
N SER A 111 3.86 -1.21 16.03
CA SER A 111 2.99 -1.96 16.93
C SER A 111 2.88 -1.42 18.34
N LYS A 112 3.82 -0.57 18.73
CA LYS A 112 3.88 0.10 20.04
C LYS A 112 3.23 1.48 20.04
N LEU A 113 2.85 2.00 18.86
CA LEU A 113 2.19 3.29 18.77
C LEU A 113 0.80 3.24 19.38
N ARG A 114 0.48 4.24 20.20
CA ARG A 114 -0.83 4.42 20.81
C ARG A 114 -1.22 5.89 20.69
N GLN A 115 -2.50 6.15 20.49
CA GLN A 115 -2.99 7.52 20.46
C GLN A 115 -3.27 8.00 21.87
N LYS A 116 -2.62 9.10 22.24
CA LYS A 116 -2.97 9.81 23.49
C LYS A 116 -4.37 10.43 23.41
N ASN A 117 -4.71 11.02 22.26
CA ASN A 117 -5.97 11.71 22.02
C ASN A 117 -6.61 11.22 20.70
N PRO A 118 -7.60 10.30 20.75
CA PRO A 118 -8.19 9.72 19.54
C PRO A 118 -8.93 10.71 18.62
N GLY A 119 -9.53 11.76 19.19
CA GLY A 119 -10.23 12.80 18.42
C GLY A 119 -9.34 13.82 17.72
N THR A 120 -8.01 13.76 17.90
CA THR A 120 -7.10 14.73 17.28
C THR A 120 -6.97 14.48 15.80
N ILE A 121 -7.30 15.48 14.99
CA ILE A 121 -7.03 15.49 13.55
C ILE A 121 -5.52 15.71 13.35
N ARG A 122 -4.88 14.78 12.65
CA ARG A 122 -3.44 14.78 12.36
C ARG A 122 -3.16 15.33 10.97
N VAL A 123 -2.01 15.98 10.86
CA VAL A 123 -1.40 16.43 9.61
C VAL A 123 0.02 15.89 9.63
N ALA A 124 0.52 15.41 8.49
CA ALA A 124 1.90 14.98 8.38
C ALA A 124 2.87 16.14 8.68
N GLU A 125 3.97 15.84 9.35
CA GLU A 125 5.01 16.83 9.64
C GLU A 125 5.84 17.16 8.39
N ASP A 126 6.03 16.16 7.52
CA ASP A 126 6.77 16.28 6.27
C ASP A 126 5.93 15.75 5.10
N ASN A 127 6.02 16.37 3.93
CA ASN A 127 5.36 15.88 2.73
C ASN A 127 6.42 15.47 1.71
N LYS A 128 6.50 14.17 1.43
CA LYS A 128 7.43 13.58 0.47
C LYS A 128 7.14 13.97 -0.98
N GLY A 129 5.99 14.59 -1.23
CA GLY A 129 5.61 15.11 -2.54
C GLY A 129 5.03 14.03 -3.47
N LEU A 130 5.15 14.31 -4.77
CA LEU A 130 4.55 13.52 -5.85
C LEU A 130 5.58 12.58 -6.48
N PHE A 131 5.27 11.29 -6.50
CA PHE A 131 6.04 10.24 -7.15
C PHE A 131 5.31 9.79 -8.41
N ASN A 132 5.85 10.13 -9.58
CA ASN A 132 5.31 9.66 -10.86
C ASN A 132 5.88 8.28 -11.19
N ILE A 133 5.02 7.29 -11.31
CA ILE A 133 5.38 5.89 -11.51
C ILE A 133 4.80 5.44 -12.85
N THR A 134 5.70 5.05 -13.76
CA THR A 134 5.31 4.58 -15.09
C THR A 134 5.33 3.06 -15.10
N ILE A 135 4.16 2.46 -15.15
CA ILE A 135 3.98 1.00 -15.19
C ILE A 135 4.32 0.49 -16.57
N ASP A 136 5.15 -0.54 -16.70
CA ASP A 136 5.45 -1.20 -17.97
C ASP A 136 5.42 -2.73 -17.91
N MET A 137 4.97 -3.28 -16.79
CA MET A 137 4.79 -4.71 -16.60
C MET A 137 3.48 -5.02 -15.90
N LYS A 138 2.93 -6.18 -16.23
CA LYS A 138 1.79 -6.77 -15.54
C LYS A 138 2.26 -8.02 -14.78
N ILE A 139 1.74 -8.23 -13.57
CA ILE A 139 2.07 -9.39 -12.75
C ILE A 139 1.12 -10.53 -13.07
N LYS A 140 1.67 -11.72 -13.27
CA LYS A 140 0.92 -12.98 -13.34
C LYS A 140 0.66 -13.47 -11.91
N LEU A 141 -0.56 -13.33 -11.43
CA LEU A 141 -0.92 -13.66 -10.03
C LEU A 141 -0.59 -15.10 -9.61
N LYS A 142 -0.55 -16.06 -10.54
CA LYS A 142 -0.14 -17.44 -10.23
C LYS A 142 1.31 -17.55 -9.76
N ASP A 143 2.17 -16.67 -10.25
CA ASP A 143 3.61 -16.65 -10.01
C ASP A 143 3.99 -15.50 -9.06
N SER A 144 3.02 -14.76 -8.51
CA SER A 144 3.29 -13.54 -7.74
C SER A 144 3.99 -13.80 -6.40
N ILE A 145 3.97 -15.04 -5.92
CA ILE A 145 4.69 -15.48 -4.71
C ILE A 145 6.20 -15.26 -4.82
N TYR A 146 6.75 -15.22 -6.05
CA TYR A 146 8.16 -14.87 -6.26
C TYR A 146 8.48 -13.41 -5.94
N ILE A 147 7.47 -12.52 -5.92
CA ILE A 147 7.59 -11.12 -5.52
C ILE A 147 7.26 -11.02 -4.02
N SER A 148 6.04 -11.39 -3.63
CA SER A 148 5.60 -11.49 -2.24
C SER A 148 4.39 -12.42 -2.13
N GLN A 149 4.30 -13.15 -1.02
CA GLN A 149 3.17 -14.05 -0.73
C GLN A 149 1.83 -13.30 -0.63
N HIS A 150 1.86 -12.01 -0.31
CA HIS A 150 0.67 -11.19 -0.08
C HIS A 150 0.01 -10.71 -1.39
N VAL A 151 0.74 -10.71 -2.51
CA VAL A 151 0.20 -10.21 -3.80
C VAL A 151 -1.00 -11.04 -4.25
N GLY A 152 -0.92 -12.37 -4.15
CA GLY A 152 -1.97 -13.26 -4.64
C GLY A 152 -3.30 -13.10 -3.89
N SER A 153 -3.25 -12.89 -2.57
CA SER A 153 -4.46 -12.71 -1.76
C SER A 153 -5.04 -11.31 -1.91
N LEU A 154 -4.21 -10.28 -1.78
CA LEU A 154 -4.63 -8.88 -1.89
C LEU A 154 -5.11 -8.54 -3.31
N CYS A 155 -4.52 -9.11 -4.35
CA CYS A 155 -4.85 -8.76 -5.72
C CYS A 155 -5.67 -9.83 -6.46
N SER A 156 -6.30 -10.75 -5.74
CA SER A 156 -7.04 -11.89 -6.29
C SER A 156 -8.13 -11.50 -7.31
N GLU A 157 -8.84 -10.38 -7.07
CA GLU A 157 -9.87 -9.83 -7.97
C GLU A 157 -9.29 -8.92 -9.08
N ALA A 158 -8.00 -8.61 -9.05
CA ALA A 158 -7.30 -7.71 -9.98
C ALA A 158 -6.46 -8.48 -11.02
N LEU A 159 -6.98 -9.60 -11.54
CA LEU A 159 -6.28 -10.49 -12.48
C LEU A 159 -5.64 -9.76 -13.67
N ASP A 160 -6.37 -8.79 -14.24
CA ASP A 160 -5.93 -8.02 -15.40
C ASP A 160 -5.33 -6.64 -15.07
N THR A 161 -5.34 -6.27 -13.79
CA THR A 161 -5.07 -4.93 -13.29
C THR A 161 -4.05 -4.92 -12.14
N THR A 162 -3.20 -5.95 -12.08
CA THR A 162 -2.05 -6.04 -11.17
C THR A 162 -0.77 -5.69 -11.92
N PHE A 163 -0.11 -4.62 -11.50
CA PHE A 163 0.90 -3.91 -12.25
C PHE A 163 2.20 -3.75 -11.49
N THR A 164 3.30 -3.63 -12.21
CA THR A 164 4.62 -3.25 -11.67
C THR A 164 5.47 -2.58 -12.77
N SER A 165 6.70 -2.21 -12.45
CA SER A 165 7.64 -1.65 -13.42
C SER A 165 8.92 -2.46 -13.52
N LYS A 166 9.61 -2.36 -14.66
CA LYS A 166 10.96 -2.91 -14.83
C LYS A 166 11.93 -2.39 -13.77
N PHE A 167 11.77 -1.12 -13.40
CA PHE A 167 12.58 -0.47 -12.38
C PHE A 167 12.44 -1.16 -11.02
N ASP A 168 11.21 -1.49 -10.62
CA ASP A 168 10.95 -2.21 -9.37
C ASP A 168 11.51 -3.64 -9.39
N ILE A 169 11.40 -4.35 -10.53
CA ILE A 169 12.01 -5.67 -10.73
C ILE A 169 13.52 -5.62 -10.54
N ASP A 170 14.19 -4.60 -11.08
CA ASP A 170 15.63 -4.41 -10.91
C ASP A 170 16.00 -4.11 -9.45
N LYS A 171 15.18 -3.35 -8.73
CA LYS A 171 15.37 -3.10 -7.30
C LYS A 171 15.22 -4.38 -6.48
N TRP A 172 14.14 -5.13 -6.69
CA TRP A 172 13.93 -6.40 -5.99
C TRP A 172 15.00 -7.44 -6.28
N ALA A 173 15.57 -7.47 -7.49
CA ALA A 173 16.69 -8.36 -7.81
C ALA A 173 17.96 -8.08 -6.97
N THR A 174 18.05 -6.91 -6.31
CA THR A 174 19.12 -6.58 -5.36
C THR A 174 18.82 -7.00 -3.93
N VAL A 175 17.56 -7.35 -3.62
CA VAL A 175 17.13 -7.79 -2.29
C VAL A 175 17.60 -9.23 -2.05
N PRO A 176 18.25 -9.53 -0.91
CA PRO A 176 18.71 -10.89 -0.61
C PRO A 176 17.59 -11.94 -0.69
N GLY A 177 17.85 -13.03 -1.40
CA GLY A 177 16.88 -14.13 -1.57
C GLY A 177 15.79 -13.87 -2.62
N MET A 178 15.89 -12.79 -3.39
CA MET A 178 15.06 -12.56 -4.58
C MET A 178 15.92 -12.76 -5.84
N TYR A 179 15.49 -13.65 -6.74
CA TYR A 179 16.26 -14.00 -7.94
C TYR A 179 15.58 -13.43 -9.18
N LEU A 180 16.36 -12.72 -10.02
CA LEU A 180 15.86 -12.08 -11.23
C LEU A 180 15.07 -13.04 -12.14
N GLY A 181 15.54 -14.28 -12.31
CA GLY A 181 14.83 -15.28 -13.12
C GLY A 181 13.40 -15.57 -12.64
N ASN A 182 13.21 -15.69 -11.33
CA ASN A 182 11.89 -15.93 -10.73
C ASN A 182 11.00 -14.68 -10.83
N LEU A 183 11.58 -13.49 -10.64
CA LEU A 183 10.86 -12.23 -10.79
C LEU A 183 10.39 -12.02 -12.22
N LEU A 184 11.24 -12.29 -13.21
CA LEU A 184 10.87 -12.23 -14.63
C LEU A 184 9.84 -13.30 -15.00
N GLN A 185 9.86 -14.46 -14.34
CA GLN A 185 8.78 -15.44 -14.47
C GLN A 185 7.46 -14.91 -13.93
N ALA A 186 7.44 -14.00 -12.95
CA ALA A 186 6.20 -13.47 -12.39
C ALA A 186 5.54 -12.36 -13.21
N VAL A 187 6.17 -11.87 -14.30
CA VAL A 187 5.70 -10.68 -15.03
C VAL A 187 5.60 -10.90 -16.54
N GLU A 188 4.83 -10.03 -17.18
CA GLU A 188 4.77 -9.86 -18.63
C GLU A 188 4.92 -8.37 -18.99
N TYR A 189 5.67 -8.06 -20.06
CA TYR A 189 5.83 -6.67 -20.51
C TYR A 189 4.54 -6.15 -21.15
N ILE A 190 4.19 -4.91 -20.82
CA ILE A 190 3.10 -4.19 -21.47
C ILE A 190 3.69 -3.40 -22.63
N ASN A 191 3.34 -3.79 -23.86
CA ASN A 191 4.01 -3.30 -25.08
C ASN A 191 3.49 -1.92 -25.56
N TYR A 192 3.36 -0.94 -24.67
CA TYR A 192 2.96 0.44 -25.01
C TYR A 192 4.13 1.42 -25.21
N LYS A 193 5.38 0.95 -25.00
CA LYS A 193 6.61 1.67 -25.39
C LYS A 193 7.18 1.17 -26.72
N ALA A 194 6.42 0.37 -27.47
CA ALA A 194 6.82 -0.04 -28.81
C ALA A 194 7.09 1.22 -29.66
N PRO A 195 8.13 1.24 -30.53
CA PRO A 195 8.51 2.42 -31.30
C PRO A 195 7.37 3.06 -32.14
N ASN A 196 6.28 2.32 -32.40
CA ASN A 196 5.10 2.78 -33.15
C ASN A 196 3.87 3.09 -32.28
N SER A 197 3.98 3.01 -30.95
CA SER A 197 2.83 3.19 -30.06
C SER A 197 2.67 4.65 -29.63
N ASN A 198 1.96 5.42 -30.46
CA ASN A 198 1.51 6.79 -30.15
C ASN A 198 0.32 6.78 -29.18
N LEU A 199 0.50 6.13 -28.02
CA LEU A 199 -0.55 5.99 -27.02
C LEU A 199 -0.77 7.32 -26.30
N LYS A 200 -1.97 7.86 -26.47
CA LYS A 200 -2.42 9.08 -25.80
C LYS A 200 -3.02 8.75 -24.45
N LEU A 201 -3.19 9.77 -23.61
CA LEU A 201 -3.99 9.64 -22.40
C LEU A 201 -5.45 9.32 -22.79
N CYS A 202 -6.13 8.58 -21.92
CA CYS A 202 -7.53 8.18 -22.14
C CYS A 202 -8.47 9.39 -22.23
N ARG A 203 -8.18 10.47 -21.50
CA ARG A 203 -8.91 11.75 -21.62
C ARG A 203 -8.77 12.40 -23.01
N ASP A 204 -7.60 12.25 -23.64
CA ASP A 204 -7.28 12.83 -24.95
C ASP A 204 -7.74 11.94 -26.13
N THR A 205 -8.38 10.81 -25.83
CA THR A 205 -8.81 9.81 -26.80
C THR A 205 -10.33 9.85 -26.93
N GLY A 206 -10.84 10.11 -28.14
CA GLY A 206 -12.29 10.23 -28.37
C GLY A 206 -13.05 8.89 -28.46
N LYS A 207 -12.37 7.79 -28.77
CA LYS A 207 -13.00 6.47 -29.02
C LYS A 207 -12.99 5.60 -27.76
N VAL A 208 -14.15 5.10 -27.36
CA VAL A 208 -14.35 4.25 -26.15
C VAL A 208 -13.51 2.97 -26.17
N TRP A 209 -13.30 2.39 -27.35
CA TRP A 209 -12.61 1.11 -27.52
C TRP A 209 -11.11 1.24 -27.80
N SER A 210 -10.58 2.47 -27.79
CA SER A 210 -9.16 2.69 -28.04
C SER A 210 -8.29 2.31 -26.85
N HIS A 211 -7.13 1.73 -27.17
CA HIS A 211 -6.02 1.56 -26.24
C HIS A 211 -5.48 2.95 -25.86
N CYS A 212 -5.26 3.20 -24.57
CA CYS A 212 -4.84 4.50 -24.05
C CYS A 212 -4.14 4.37 -22.69
N LEU A 213 -3.51 5.45 -22.24
CA LEU A 213 -2.87 5.57 -20.93
C LEU A 213 -3.82 6.20 -19.92
N CYS A 214 -4.00 5.53 -18.79
CA CYS A 214 -4.77 6.00 -17.65
C CYS A 214 -3.82 6.45 -16.53
N THR A 215 -4.31 7.33 -15.66
CA THR A 215 -3.59 7.80 -14.48
C THR A 215 -4.38 7.48 -13.22
N MET A 216 -3.70 6.97 -12.19
CA MET A 216 -4.26 6.73 -10.87
C MET A 216 -3.41 7.46 -9.83
N LYS A 217 -3.99 8.49 -9.19
CA LYS A 217 -3.35 9.24 -8.11
C LYS A 217 -3.82 8.66 -6.77
N VAL A 218 -2.87 8.19 -5.97
CA VAL A 218 -3.08 7.67 -4.62
C VAL A 218 -2.37 8.58 -3.62
N SER A 219 -3.11 9.11 -2.66
CA SER A 219 -2.58 9.93 -1.56
C SER A 219 -2.57 9.12 -0.27
N ILE A 220 -1.42 9.08 0.41
CA ILE A 220 -1.30 8.62 1.79
C ILE A 220 -1.00 9.86 2.63
N PRO A 221 -2.00 10.48 3.27
CA PRO A 221 -1.86 11.81 3.84
C PRO A 221 -1.03 11.84 5.14
N TRP A 222 -0.94 10.72 5.86
CA TRP A 222 -0.19 10.63 7.11
C TRP A 222 0.33 9.21 7.32
N TYR A 223 1.59 9.01 7.66
CA TYR A 223 2.10 7.72 8.11
C TYR A 223 3.38 7.91 8.93
N PRO A 224 3.67 7.03 9.93
CA PRO A 224 4.93 7.09 10.66
C PRO A 224 6.13 6.66 9.80
N CYS A 225 6.98 7.61 9.44
CA CYS A 225 8.10 7.41 8.51
C CYS A 225 9.48 7.33 9.18
N ALA A 226 9.65 7.89 10.38
CA ALA A 226 10.91 7.79 11.13
C ALA A 226 10.69 7.84 12.65
N LEU A 227 11.68 7.36 13.41
CA LEU A 227 11.73 7.50 14.86
C LEU A 227 12.44 8.80 15.25
N LYS A 228 11.95 9.47 16.30
CA LYS A 228 12.61 10.63 16.91
C LYS A 228 13.33 10.22 18.18
N PHE A 229 14.55 10.71 18.35
CA PHE A 229 15.40 10.48 19.50
C PHE A 229 15.65 11.79 20.25
N CYS A 230 15.47 11.77 21.56
CA CYS A 230 15.74 12.89 22.45
C CYS A 230 17.01 12.59 23.26
N LYS A 231 17.72 13.64 23.66
CA LYS A 231 18.91 13.52 24.50
C LYS A 231 18.52 13.59 25.97
N ASP A 232 19.13 12.77 26.81
CA ASP A 232 19.04 12.95 28.25
C ASP A 232 19.92 14.12 28.70
N HIS A 233 19.30 15.09 29.37
CA HIS A 233 20.00 16.15 30.09
C HIS A 233 20.30 15.69 31.53
N ILE A 234 20.95 14.54 31.70
CA ILE A 234 21.46 14.15 33.02
C ILE A 234 22.79 14.87 33.23
N GLY A 235 22.86 15.65 34.32
CA GLY A 235 23.81 16.73 34.54
C GLY A 235 25.29 16.37 34.35
N LYS A 236 26.04 17.35 33.84
CA LYS A 236 27.50 17.52 33.89
C LYS A 236 28.25 16.37 34.61
N LYS A 237 28.64 15.30 33.88
CA LYS A 237 29.88 14.49 34.09
C LYS A 237 29.92 13.12 33.37
N SER A 238 29.02 12.77 32.45
CA SER A 238 29.21 11.57 31.60
C SER A 238 29.54 11.96 30.15
N THR A 239 30.57 11.35 29.59
CA THR A 239 31.02 11.51 28.19
C THR A 239 30.23 10.64 27.20
N ALA A 240 29.17 9.95 27.66
CA ALA A 240 28.27 9.17 26.84
C ALA A 240 26.91 9.88 26.78
N VAL A 241 26.54 10.35 25.59
CA VAL A 241 25.20 10.89 25.32
C VAL A 241 24.29 9.72 25.01
N ASP A 242 23.66 9.17 26.04
CA ASP A 242 22.59 8.20 25.83
C ASP A 242 21.36 8.95 25.28
N SER A 243 20.90 8.50 24.11
CA SER A 243 19.70 9.05 23.44
C SER A 243 18.56 8.05 23.54
N TYR A 244 17.36 8.52 23.88
CA TYR A 244 16.17 7.67 24.04
C TYR A 244 15.10 8.00 23.00
N ARG A 245 14.26 7.01 22.67
CA ARG A 245 13.14 7.19 21.73
C ARG A 245 12.05 8.04 22.39
N CYS A 246 11.73 9.18 21.78
CA CYS A 246 10.76 10.12 22.35
C CYS A 246 9.55 10.41 21.45
N GLY A 247 9.56 9.92 20.21
CA GLY A 247 8.42 10.08 19.32
C GLY A 247 8.64 9.52 17.92
N ILE A 248 7.77 9.95 17.01
CA ILE A 248 7.84 9.63 15.58
C ILE A 248 7.88 10.92 14.77
N GLN A 249 8.49 10.84 13.59
CA GLN A 249 8.23 11.74 12.49
C GLN A 249 7.13 11.14 11.62
N THR A 250 6.23 11.99 11.15
CA THR A 250 5.11 11.58 10.32
C THR A 250 5.21 12.23 8.95
N CYS A 251 4.90 11.47 7.91
CA CYS A 251 5.06 11.89 6.54
C CYS A 251 3.74 11.73 5.78
N GLY A 252 3.59 12.46 4.68
CA GLY A 252 2.57 12.22 3.66
C GLY A 252 3.25 12.01 2.31
N LYS A 253 2.62 11.26 1.40
CA LYS A 253 3.13 11.05 0.03
C LYS A 253 2.01 10.89 -0.97
N ILE A 254 2.29 11.21 -2.23
CA ILE A 254 1.38 11.00 -3.36
C ILE A 254 2.07 10.13 -4.39
N MET A 255 1.41 9.07 -4.82
CA MET A 255 1.86 8.22 -5.92
C MET A 255 0.93 8.45 -7.10
N ASN A 256 1.49 8.75 -8.28
CA ASN A 256 0.74 8.91 -9.51
C ASN A 256 1.18 7.84 -10.51
N PHE A 257 0.35 6.81 -10.63
CA PHE A 257 0.58 5.65 -11.48
C PHE A 257 0.05 5.92 -12.87
N MET A 258 0.91 5.88 -13.87
CA MET A 258 0.53 5.87 -15.28
C MET A 258 0.56 4.43 -15.78
N TYR A 259 -0.58 3.92 -16.24
CA TYR A 259 -0.73 2.53 -16.67
C TYR A 259 -1.57 2.44 -17.94
N SER A 260 -1.39 1.35 -18.69
CA SER A 260 -2.04 1.17 -19.98
C SER A 260 -3.32 0.34 -19.84
N VAL A 261 -4.40 0.76 -20.52
CA VAL A 261 -5.68 0.03 -20.57
C VAL A 261 -6.04 -0.32 -22.00
N LYS A 262 -6.60 -1.53 -22.22
CA LYS A 262 -6.99 -2.00 -23.56
C LYS A 262 -8.09 -1.14 -24.20
N HIS A 263 -9.01 -0.63 -23.39
CA HIS A 263 -10.13 0.22 -23.82
C HIS A 263 -10.28 1.39 -22.85
N LYS A 264 -10.62 2.58 -23.37
CA LYS A 264 -10.87 3.79 -22.58
C LYS A 264 -11.86 3.55 -21.44
N GLN A 265 -12.93 2.79 -21.68
CA GLN A 265 -13.93 2.47 -20.64
C GLN A 265 -13.39 1.71 -19.42
N HIS A 266 -12.19 1.12 -19.48
CA HIS A 266 -11.55 0.44 -18.35
C HIS A 266 -10.71 1.38 -17.48
N CYS A 267 -10.63 2.66 -17.83
CA CYS A 267 -10.07 3.72 -17.01
C CYS A 267 -11.25 4.43 -16.33
N LEU A 268 -11.50 4.14 -15.06
CA LEU A 268 -12.61 4.76 -14.31
C LEU A 268 -12.24 6.15 -13.78
N THR A 269 -10.96 6.49 -13.71
CA THR A 269 -10.43 7.77 -13.22
C THR A 269 -10.36 8.86 -14.30
N ILE A 270 -11.16 8.77 -15.37
CA ILE A 270 -11.13 9.78 -16.43
C ILE A 270 -11.81 11.05 -15.91
N GLU A 271 -10.98 12.00 -15.50
CA GLU A 271 -11.26 13.44 -15.57
C GLU A 271 -10.68 14.02 -16.87
#